data_AF-A0A6C0CJQ3-F1
#
_entry.id   AF-A0A6C0CJQ3-F1
#
_cell.length_a   1.000
_cell.length_b   1.000
_cell.length_c   1.000
_cell.angle_alpha   90.00
_cell.angle_beta   90.00
_cell.angle_gamma   90.00
#
_symmetry.space_group_name_H-M   'P 1'
#
loop_
_entity.id
_entity.type
_entity.pdbx_description
1 polymer ?
#
loop_
_entity_poly.entity_id
_entity_poly.type
_entity_poly.pdbx_seq_one_letter_code
_entity_poly.pdbx_strand_id
1 'polypeptide(L)'
;MDQRDLVKCVRRFRTLDDELKAVNARTHKLREDKKFVEVEMSDILRRAAFQGINKLEIQDDGSFIKVQRPETWNKSWSLSQKELKEFIGSYSGPIDGLFKWIVERKKPDLVAKEFAFKRVVGVEDNNNDDARSEVGSSRHA
;
A
#
# COMPACT_ATOMS: atom_id res chain seq x y z
N MET A 1 -34.73 -25.28 -11.77
CA MET A 1 -34.73 -23.83 -11.53
C MET A 1 -35.91 -23.25 -12.26
N ASP A 2 -36.87 -22.72 -11.53
CA ASP A 2 -38.10 -22.15 -12.09
C ASP A 2 -37.94 -20.63 -12.26
N GLN A 3 -38.74 -19.98 -13.11
CA GLN A 3 -38.71 -18.53 -13.35
C GLN A 3 -38.79 -17.70 -12.05
N ARG A 4 -39.45 -18.27 -11.03
CA ARG A 4 -39.56 -17.70 -9.67
C ARG A 4 -38.22 -17.63 -8.94
N ASP A 5 -37.31 -18.58 -9.16
CA ASP A 5 -35.99 -18.59 -8.54
C ASP A 5 -35.11 -17.50 -9.14
N LEU A 6 -35.19 -17.31 -10.46
CA LEU A 6 -34.48 -16.23 -11.16
C LEU A 6 -34.92 -14.85 -10.66
N VAL A 7 -36.23 -14.62 -10.49
CA VAL A 7 -36.75 -13.34 -9.97
C VAL A 7 -36.24 -13.06 -8.55
N LYS A 8 -36.14 -14.06 -7.67
CA LYS A 8 -35.55 -13.90 -6.33
C LYS A 8 -34.07 -13.52 -6.41
N CYS A 9 -33.29 -14.19 -7.26
CA CYS A 9 -31.89 -13.88 -7.48
C CYS A 9 -31.68 -12.46 -8.00
N VAL A 10 -32.48 -12.03 -8.99
CA VAL A 10 -32.42 -10.66 -9.55
C VAL A 10 -32.72 -9.60 -8.49
N ARG A 11 -33.73 -9.84 -7.63
CA ARG A 11 -34.04 -8.91 -6.53
C ARG A 11 -32.89 -8.80 -5.53
N ARG A 12 -32.31 -9.94 -5.13
CA ARG A 12 -31.16 -9.96 -4.22
C ARG A 12 -29.93 -9.29 -4.84
N PHE A 13 -29.66 -9.55 -6.12
CA PHE A 13 -28.59 -8.91 -6.87
C PHE A 13 -28.74 -7.39 -6.85
N ARG A 14 -29.93 -6.87 -7.16
CA ARG A 14 -30.20 -5.43 -7.13
C ARG A 14 -29.94 -4.82 -5.74
N THR A 15 -30.46 -5.45 -4.68
CA THR A 15 -30.24 -4.97 -3.31
C THR A 15 -28.76 -4.92 -2.97
N LEU A 16 -27.99 -5.97 -3.31
CA LEU A 16 -26.55 -5.98 -3.07
C LEU A 16 -25.81 -4.91 -3.89
N ASP A 17 -26.21 -4.68 -5.14
CA ASP A 17 -25.61 -3.64 -5.99
C ASP A 17 -25.87 -2.23 -5.43
N ASP A 18 -27.08 -1.97 -4.94
CA ASP A 18 -27.43 -0.70 -4.30
C ASP A 18 -26.64 -0.49 -2.98
N GLU A 19 -26.52 -1.53 -2.15
CA GLU A 19 -25.70 -1.50 -0.93
C GLU A 19 -24.22 -1.27 -1.23
N LEU A 20 -23.67 -1.94 -2.25
CA LEU A 20 -22.30 -1.75 -2.69
C LEU A 20 -22.05 -0.31 -3.17
N LYS A 21 -22.98 0.27 -3.94
CA LYS A 21 -22.90 1.67 -4.37
C LYS A 21 -22.89 2.62 -3.18
N ALA A 22 -23.77 2.41 -2.19
CA ALA A 22 -23.81 3.24 -0.99
C ALA A 22 -22.52 3.12 -0.16
N VAL A 23 -22.02 1.90 0.05
CA VAL A 23 -20.77 1.66 0.78
C VAL A 23 -19.57 2.24 0.03
N ASN A 24 -19.51 2.14 -1.29
CA ASN A 24 -18.45 2.72 -2.09
C ASN A 24 -18.45 4.25 -2.00
N ALA A 25 -19.62 4.90 -2.11
CA ALA A 25 -19.73 6.35 -1.94
C ALA A 25 -19.23 6.79 -0.55
N ARG A 26 -19.63 6.07 0.51
CA ARG A 26 -19.15 6.33 1.88
C ARG A 26 -17.64 6.08 2.01
N THR A 27 -17.13 5.03 1.39
CA THR A 27 -15.69 4.68 1.40
C THR A 27 -14.86 5.75 0.71
N HIS A 28 -15.34 6.30 -0.41
CA HIS A 28 -14.67 7.40 -1.10
C HIS A 28 -14.59 8.64 -0.22
N LYS A 29 -15.70 9.04 0.41
CA LYS A 29 -15.70 10.16 1.36
C LYS A 29 -14.74 9.92 2.53
N LEU A 30 -14.79 8.73 3.14
CA LEU A 30 -13.87 8.37 4.23
C LEU A 30 -12.40 8.38 3.80
N ARG A 31 -12.09 8.05 2.54
CA ARG A 31 -10.72 8.15 2.00
C ARG A 31 -10.26 9.60 1.87
N GLU A 32 -11.15 10.51 1.48
CA GLU A 32 -10.85 11.95 1.40
C GLU A 32 -10.65 12.54 2.79
N ASP A 33 -11.57 12.27 3.71
CA ASP A 33 -11.48 12.72 5.11
C ASP A 33 -10.20 12.17 5.77
N LYS A 34 -9.88 10.88 5.56
CA LYS A 34 -8.62 10.27 6.02
C LYS A 34 -7.41 11.00 5.45
N LYS A 35 -7.41 11.32 4.16
CA LYS A 35 -6.29 12.02 3.51
C LYS A 35 -6.11 13.43 4.09
N PHE A 36 -7.20 14.13 4.41
CA PHE A 36 -7.13 15.43 5.05
C PHE A 36 -6.44 15.34 6.42
N VAL A 37 -6.83 14.37 7.26
CA VAL A 37 -6.19 14.12 8.56
C VAL A 37 -4.70 13.74 8.41
N GLU A 38 -4.36 12.93 7.40
CA GLU A 38 -2.95 12.59 7.12
C GLU A 38 -2.10 13.81 6.77
N VAL A 39 -2.67 14.81 6.09
CA VAL A 39 -1.98 16.09 5.80
C VAL A 39 -1.72 16.85 7.10
N GLU A 40 -2.73 16.99 7.96
CA GLU A 40 -2.57 17.66 9.26
C GLU A 40 -1.52 16.95 10.14
N MET A 41 -1.55 15.61 10.19
CA MET A 41 -0.55 14.81 10.89
C MET A 41 0.86 15.04 10.34
N SER A 42 1.00 15.12 9.01
CA SER A 42 2.28 15.39 8.35
C SER A 42 2.84 16.75 8.75
N ASP A 43 2.01 17.79 8.78
CA ASP A 43 2.42 19.15 9.15
C ASP A 43 2.86 19.25 10.61
N ILE A 44 2.20 18.51 11.49
CA ILE A 44 2.62 18.39 12.90
C ILE A 44 3.98 17.67 12.97
N LEU A 45 4.14 16.52 12.32
CA LEU A 45 5.34 15.68 12.41
C LEU A 45 6.60 16.26 11.74
N ARG A 46 6.45 17.33 10.94
CA ARG A 46 7.57 18.13 10.42
C ARG A 46 8.28 18.93 11.50
N ARG A 47 7.59 19.27 12.60
CA ARG A 47 8.18 20.08 13.69
C ARG A 47 9.34 19.32 14.34
N ALA A 48 10.40 20.04 14.71
CA ALA A 48 11.62 19.47 15.28
C ALA A 48 11.35 18.60 16.52
N ALA A 49 10.38 18.98 17.35
CA ALA A 49 9.97 18.25 18.55
C ALA A 49 9.52 16.81 18.28
N PHE A 50 9.10 16.49 17.05
CA PHE A 50 8.56 15.18 16.71
C PHE A 50 9.43 14.38 15.74
N GLN A 51 10.67 14.81 15.46
CA GLN A 51 11.56 14.14 14.49
C GLN A 51 11.87 12.68 14.84
N GLY A 52 11.91 12.34 16.14
CA GLY A 52 12.15 10.96 16.60
C GLY A 52 10.92 10.05 16.57
N ILE A 53 9.73 10.56 16.28
CA ILE A 53 8.50 9.77 16.37
C ILE A 53 8.28 8.99 15.06
N ASN A 54 8.31 7.66 15.16
CA ASN A 54 8.01 6.75 14.05
C ASN A 54 6.83 5.80 14.34
N LYS A 55 6.32 5.82 15.58
CA LYS A 55 5.21 5.00 16.06
C LYS A 55 4.31 5.85 16.96
N LEU A 56 3.00 5.82 16.72
CA LEU A 56 1.98 6.46 17.56
C LEU A 56 1.03 5.39 18.08
N GLU A 57 0.96 5.19 19.39
CA GLU A 57 0.11 4.16 20.00
C GLU A 57 -1.33 4.65 20.15
N ILE A 58 -2.29 3.76 19.91
CA ILE A 58 -3.72 4.00 20.08
C ILE A 58 -4.14 3.20 21.32
N GLN A 59 -4.50 3.91 22.38
CA GLN A 59 -4.81 3.30 23.68
C GLN A 59 -6.08 2.44 23.64
N ASP A 60 -7.02 2.79 22.76
CA ASP A 60 -8.37 2.19 22.75
C ASP A 60 -8.39 0.73 22.30
N ASP A 61 -7.50 0.32 21.40
CA ASP A 61 -7.54 -1.02 20.79
C ASP A 61 -6.16 -1.68 20.62
N GLY A 62 -5.14 -1.15 21.28
CA GLY A 62 -3.77 -1.68 21.23
C GLY A 62 -3.11 -1.60 19.85
N SER A 63 -3.75 -0.96 18.87
CA SER A 63 -3.14 -0.71 17.56
C SER A 63 -2.15 0.46 17.62
N PHE A 64 -1.33 0.59 16.59
CA PHE A 64 -0.45 1.74 16.44
C PHE A 64 -0.40 2.24 15.00
N ILE A 65 -0.07 3.50 14.82
CA ILE A 65 0.21 4.10 13.52
C ILE A 65 1.72 4.11 13.32
N LYS A 66 2.20 3.37 12.32
CA LYS A 66 3.56 3.47 11.79
C LYS A 66 3.65 4.72 10.93
N VAL A 67 4.58 5.60 11.26
CA VAL A 67 4.90 6.82 10.51
C VAL A 67 6.10 6.53 9.63
N GLN A 68 5.95 6.69 8.32
CA GLN A 68 7.04 6.60 7.36
C GLN A 68 7.37 8.01 6.87
N ARG A 69 8.60 8.46 7.09
CA ARG A 69 9.03 9.84 6.78
C ARG A 69 9.48 9.98 5.33
N PRO A 70 9.40 11.18 4.73
CA PRO A 70 10.04 11.44 3.46
C PRO A 70 11.47 10.90 3.43
N GLU A 71 11.86 10.32 2.30
CA GLU A 71 13.20 9.79 2.00
C GLU A 71 13.60 8.53 2.78
N THR A 72 12.78 8.05 3.72
CA THR A 72 13.06 6.86 4.55
C THR A 72 12.36 5.58 4.09
N TRP A 73 11.49 5.66 3.08
CA TRP A 73 10.75 4.52 2.54
C TRP A 73 10.56 4.63 1.04
N ASN A 74 10.30 3.48 0.42
CA ASN A 74 10.04 3.37 -1.01
C ASN A 74 8.55 3.11 -1.25
N LYS A 75 7.94 3.90 -2.15
CA LYS A 75 6.62 3.66 -2.71
C LYS A 75 6.61 2.30 -3.41
N SER A 76 5.48 1.61 -3.30
CA SER A 76 5.26 0.37 -4.05
C SER A 76 5.27 0.65 -5.55
N TRP A 77 5.80 -0.29 -6.31
CA TRP A 77 5.78 -0.22 -7.77
C TRP A 77 4.37 -0.54 -8.29
N SER A 78 3.84 0.28 -9.20
CA SER A 78 2.50 0.08 -9.78
C SER A 78 2.40 -1.16 -10.66
N LEU A 79 3.50 -1.53 -11.32
CA LEU A 79 3.67 -2.76 -12.09
C LEU A 79 4.55 -3.70 -11.29
N SER A 80 4.12 -4.95 -11.09
CA SER A 80 4.98 -5.88 -10.39
C SER A 80 6.25 -6.16 -11.20
N GLN A 81 7.38 -6.38 -10.52
CA GLN A 81 8.64 -6.67 -11.22
C GLN A 81 8.52 -7.95 -12.06
N LYS A 82 7.66 -8.89 -11.62
CA LYS A 82 7.36 -10.13 -12.32
C LYS A 82 6.67 -9.85 -13.65
N GLU A 83 5.58 -9.08 -13.65
CA GLU A 83 4.86 -8.70 -14.87
C GLU A 83 5.75 -7.90 -15.82
N LEU A 84 6.58 -6.99 -15.29
CA LEU A 84 7.55 -6.27 -16.12
C LEU A 84 8.51 -7.22 -16.85
N LYS A 85 9.06 -8.21 -16.14
CA LYS A 85 9.97 -9.20 -16.72
C LYS A 85 9.26 -10.03 -17.80
N GLU A 86 8.01 -10.42 -17.55
CA GLU A 86 7.18 -11.15 -18.52
C GLU A 86 6.89 -10.32 -19.76
N PHE A 87 6.53 -9.03 -19.62
CA PHE A 87 6.30 -8.15 -20.75
C PHE A 87 7.54 -7.94 -21.62
N ILE A 88 8.70 -7.67 -20.99
CA ILE A 88 9.97 -7.53 -21.71
C ILE A 88 10.26 -8.81 -22.51
N GLY A 89 10.12 -9.97 -21.87
CA GLY A 89 10.34 -11.27 -22.50
C GLY A 89 9.38 -11.53 -23.67
N SER A 90 8.10 -11.18 -23.52
CA SER A 90 7.09 -11.40 -24.56
C SER A 90 7.28 -10.53 -25.80
N TYR A 91 7.80 -9.31 -25.65
CA TYR A 91 7.95 -8.36 -26.76
C TYR A 91 9.27 -8.55 -27.49
N SER A 92 10.37 -8.73 -26.75
CA SER A 92 11.73 -8.67 -27.29
C SER A 92 12.56 -9.94 -27.14
N GLY A 93 12.03 -10.95 -26.45
CA GLY A 93 12.84 -12.08 -25.97
C GLY A 93 13.72 -11.70 -24.77
N PRO A 94 14.60 -12.61 -24.31
CA PRO A 94 15.52 -12.32 -23.21
C PRO A 94 16.58 -11.30 -23.66
N ILE A 95 16.50 -10.08 -23.13
CA ILE A 95 17.57 -9.09 -23.24
C ILE A 95 18.35 -9.09 -21.92
N ASP A 96 19.60 -9.53 -21.99
CA ASP A 96 20.49 -9.59 -20.84
C ASP A 96 20.65 -8.20 -20.20
N GLY A 97 20.47 -8.14 -18.89
CA GLY A 97 20.65 -6.92 -18.10
C GLY A 97 19.56 -5.86 -18.24
N LEU A 98 18.66 -5.92 -19.24
CA LEU A 98 17.63 -4.88 -19.43
C LEU A 98 16.68 -4.77 -18.24
N PHE A 99 16.16 -5.91 -17.76
CA PHE A 99 15.29 -5.92 -16.58
C PHE A 99 15.98 -5.31 -15.36
N LYS A 100 17.23 -5.72 -15.09
CA LYS A 100 18.03 -5.20 -13.97
C LYS A 100 18.25 -3.70 -14.10
N TRP A 101 18.61 -3.22 -15.29
CA TRP A 101 18.81 -1.80 -15.56
C TRP A 101 17.54 -0.97 -15.33
N ILE A 102 16.38 -1.45 -15.77
CA ILE A 102 15.09 -0.75 -15.54
C ILE A 102 14.80 -0.66 -14.04
N VAL A 103 14.96 -1.77 -13.31
CA VAL A 103 14.74 -1.82 -11.86
C VAL A 103 15.67 -0.84 -11.14
N GLU A 104 16.96 -0.85 -11.46
CA GLU A 104 17.96 0.02 -10.84
C GLU A 104 17.69 1.50 -11.13
N ARG A 105 17.33 1.82 -12.38
CA ARG A 105 17.01 3.19 -12.78
C ARG A 105 15.71 3.69 -12.16
N LYS A 106 14.77 2.79 -11.83
CA LYS A 106 13.50 3.14 -11.19
C LYS A 106 13.61 3.34 -9.69
N LYS A 107 14.54 2.66 -9.00
CA LYS A 107 14.69 2.73 -7.53
C LYS A 107 14.69 4.16 -6.97
N PRO A 108 15.44 5.14 -7.52
CA PRO A 108 15.43 6.51 -7.02
C PRO A 108 14.06 7.19 -7.10
N ASP A 109 13.27 6.88 -8.13
CA ASP A 109 11.91 7.43 -8.29
C ASP A 109 10.92 6.86 -7.26
N LEU A 110 11.21 5.70 -6.70
CA LEU A 110 10.37 5.06 -5.69
C LEU A 110 10.59 5.66 -4.32
N VAL A 111 11.69 6.38 -4.08
CA VAL A 111 11.93 7.05 -2.80
C VAL A 111 10.81 8.06 -2.56
N ALA A 112 10.05 7.85 -1.50
CA ALA A 112 8.90 8.68 -1.22
C ALA A 112 9.32 10.06 -0.74
N LYS A 113 8.68 11.12 -1.24
CA LYS A 113 8.94 12.51 -0.84
C LYS A 113 7.95 13.02 0.21
N GLU A 114 7.06 12.14 0.67
CA GLU A 114 5.90 12.46 1.49
C GLU A 114 5.85 11.52 2.69
N PHE A 115 5.13 11.93 3.72
CA PHE A 115 4.80 11.04 4.82
C PHE A 115 3.81 9.97 4.37
N ALA A 116 3.90 8.78 4.97
CA ALA A 116 2.86 7.77 4.88
C ALA A 116 2.54 7.23 6.27
N PHE A 117 1.25 6.89 6.45
CA PHE A 117 0.71 6.41 7.71
C PHE A 117 0.06 5.05 7.50
N LYS A 118 0.46 4.07 8.30
CA LYS A 118 -0.14 2.73 8.29
C LYS A 118 -0.56 2.36 9.69
N ARG A 119 -1.86 2.11 9.88
CA ARG A 119 -2.36 1.50 11.10
C ARG A 119 -2.01 0.01 11.11
N VAL A 120 -1.39 -0.43 12.18
CA VAL A 120 -1.08 -1.84 12.46
C VAL A 120 -1.91 -2.22 13.67
N VAL A 121 -2.87 -3.11 13.47
CA VAL A 121 -3.67 -3.68 14.56
C VAL A 121 -2.90 -4.88 15.08
N GLY A 122 -2.67 -4.94 16.39
CA GLY A 122 -2.07 -6.10 17.04
C GLY A 122 -3.02 -7.28 16.91
N VAL A 123 -2.79 -8.11 15.90
CA VAL A 123 -3.42 -9.43 15.77
C VAL A 123 -2.30 -10.41 16.15
N GLU A 124 -2.47 -11.12 17.26
CA GLU A 124 -1.74 -12.38 17.46
C GLU A 124 -1.97 -13.21 16.18
N ASP A 125 -0.90 -13.54 15.45
CA ASP A 125 -0.89 -14.20 14.11
C ASP A 125 -0.99 -13.32 12.85
N ASN A 126 0.04 -12.53 12.55
CA ASN A 126 0.43 -12.36 11.14
C ASN A 126 1.93 -12.09 10.96
N ASN A 127 2.70 -13.15 11.14
CA ASN A 127 4.14 -13.18 11.01
C ASN A 127 4.54 -13.46 9.55
N ASN A 128 4.37 -12.51 8.63
CA ASN A 128 4.94 -12.64 7.28
C ASN A 128 4.92 -11.34 6.47
N ASP A 129 5.87 -10.41 6.66
CA ASP A 129 6.34 -9.54 5.55
C ASP A 129 7.49 -8.55 5.84
N ASP A 130 8.20 -8.62 6.98
CA ASP A 130 9.35 -7.73 7.24
C ASP A 130 10.74 -8.38 7.01
N ALA A 131 10.82 -9.45 6.20
CA ALA A 131 12.08 -10.15 5.90
C ALA A 131 12.68 -9.85 4.50
N ARG A 132 12.51 -8.63 3.96
CA ARG A 132 13.06 -8.28 2.63
C ARG A 132 13.87 -6.99 2.52
N SER A 133 14.39 -6.49 3.64
CA SER A 133 15.24 -5.29 3.65
C SER A 133 16.59 -5.47 4.33
N GLU A 134 17.22 -6.64 4.23
CA GLU A 134 18.66 -6.78 4.53
C GLU A 134 19.31 -7.80 3.58
N VAL A 135 19.81 -7.33 2.44
CA VAL A 135 21.00 -7.93 1.82
C VAL A 135 21.96 -6.77 1.62
N GLY A 136 22.74 -6.54 2.66
CA GLY A 136 23.82 -5.56 2.69
C GLY A 136 24.93 -5.95 1.72
N SER A 137 25.38 -4.93 0.99
CA SER A 137 26.73 -4.84 0.48
C SER A 137 27.74 -5.02 1.63
N SER A 138 28.60 -6.03 1.56
CA SER A 138 30.06 -5.89 1.77
C SER A 138 30.81 -7.21 1.94
N ARG A 139 32.00 -7.22 1.31
CA ARG A 139 33.25 -7.95 1.61
C ARG A 139 33.38 -9.39 1.09
N HIS A 140 34.30 -9.58 0.14
CA HIS A 140 35.65 -10.03 0.48
C HIS A 140 36.69 -9.68 -0.61
N ALA A 141 37.85 -9.23 -0.11
CA ALA A 141 39.21 -9.20 -0.66
C ALA A 141 39.44 -8.65 -2.08
#